data_AF-A0A1T5ETU0-F1
#
_entry.id   AF-A0A1T5ETU0-F1
#
_cell.length_a   1.000
_cell.length_b   1.000
_cell.length_c   1.000
_cell.angle_alpha   90.00
_cell.angle_beta   90.00
_cell.angle_gamma   90.00
#
_symmetry.space_group_name_H-M   'P 1'
#
loop_
_entity.id
_entity.type
_entity.pdbx_description
1 polymer ?
#
loop_
_entity_poly.entity_id
_entity_poly.type
_entity_poly.pdbx_seq_one_letter_code
_entity_poly.pdbx_strand_id
1 'polypeptide(L)'
;MSNDNKKYCLDANVLIQAWNFYYSPKFCPSYWDVLNELGKAGKIFVPNMVYEEIVRTDDDLCKWLKKSSIAIRDIDEKVIQCLQMIWAANPIHKTLVDNVRGRSLADPWVIAHAMCEGAAVVTKEEKVTALNASRVKIPNVCENMGVEWMNDFGLVEDIGIAFDCLRCI
;
A
#
# COMPACT_ATOMS: atom_id res chain seq x y z
N MET A 1 -2.89 -21.71 -8.84
CA MET A 1 -3.96 -21.07 -9.65
C MET A 1 -3.75 -19.59 -9.49
N SER A 2 -3.17 -18.93 -10.49
CA SER A 2 -2.85 -17.51 -10.45
C SER A 2 -4.13 -16.72 -10.20
N ASN A 3 -4.14 -15.85 -9.20
CA ASN A 3 -5.29 -15.02 -8.87
C ASN A 3 -5.36 -13.84 -9.87
N ASP A 4 -5.60 -14.19 -11.13
CA ASP A 4 -5.45 -13.32 -12.30
C ASP A 4 -6.48 -12.20 -12.35
N ASN A 5 -7.27 -12.00 -11.29
CA ASN A 5 -8.21 -10.89 -11.12
C ASN A 5 -8.03 -10.11 -9.81
N LYS A 6 -7.05 -10.46 -8.98
CA LYS A 6 -6.78 -9.76 -7.72
C LYS A 6 -6.16 -8.38 -7.98
N LYS A 7 -6.52 -7.44 -7.11
CA LYS A 7 -5.99 -6.08 -7.08
C LYS A 7 -5.29 -5.82 -5.76
N TYR A 8 -4.35 -4.88 -5.77
CA TYR A 8 -3.56 -4.52 -4.60
C TYR A 8 -3.52 -3.00 -4.42
N CYS A 9 -3.82 -2.56 -3.20
CA CYS A 9 -3.73 -1.17 -2.79
C CYS A 9 -2.42 -0.98 -2.02
N LEU A 10 -1.49 -0.21 -2.58
CA LEU A 10 -0.18 -0.02 -1.98
C LEU A 10 -0.16 1.15 -0.99
N ASP A 11 0.40 0.90 0.19
CA ASP A 11 0.77 1.93 1.16
C ASP A 11 2.06 2.66 0.72
N ALA A 12 2.24 3.92 1.15
CA ALA A 12 3.42 4.73 0.88
C ALA A 12 4.70 4.02 1.31
N ASN A 13 4.69 3.43 2.52
CA ASN A 13 5.87 2.78 3.09
C ASN A 13 6.35 1.57 2.28
N VAL A 14 5.47 0.90 1.53
CA VAL A 14 5.85 -0.20 0.63
C VAL A 14 6.80 0.32 -0.45
N LEU A 15 6.43 1.42 -1.11
CA LEU A 15 7.25 2.03 -2.16
C LEU A 15 8.51 2.69 -1.60
N ILE A 16 8.38 3.44 -0.49
CA ILE A 16 9.49 4.16 0.14
C ILE A 16 10.58 3.19 0.63
N GLN A 17 10.20 2.12 1.32
CA GLN A 17 11.19 1.17 1.82
C GLN A 17 11.78 0.32 0.69
N ALA A 18 10.98 -0.11 -0.28
CA ALA A 18 11.49 -0.83 -1.45
C ALA A 18 12.55 0.00 -2.20
N TRP A 19 12.29 1.28 -2.43
CA TRP A 19 13.18 2.19 -3.17
C TRP A 19 14.52 2.43 -2.46
N ASN A 20 14.46 2.60 -1.14
CA ASN A 20 15.64 2.95 -0.34
C ASN A 20 16.47 1.74 0.09
N PHE A 21 15.87 0.55 0.14
CA PHE A 21 16.52 -0.65 0.66
C PHE A 21 16.49 -1.80 -0.38
N TYR A 22 15.71 -2.84 -0.11
CA TYR A 22 15.86 -4.18 -0.69
C TYR A 22 15.62 -4.26 -2.20
N TYR A 23 14.85 -3.33 -2.77
CA TYR A 23 14.55 -3.30 -4.21
C TYR A 23 15.01 -1.99 -4.83
N SER A 24 16.11 -1.41 -4.35
CA SER A 24 16.56 -0.11 -4.88
C SER A 24 16.77 -0.18 -6.39
N PRO A 25 16.30 0.82 -7.18
CA PRO A 25 16.49 0.85 -8.62
C PRO A 25 17.97 0.78 -9.06
N LYS A 26 18.90 1.11 -8.14
CA LYS A 26 20.36 1.02 -8.36
C LYS A 26 20.83 -0.40 -8.69
N PHE A 27 20.15 -1.42 -8.19
CA PHE A 27 20.54 -2.82 -8.38
C PHE A 27 19.36 -3.76 -8.71
N CYS A 28 18.11 -3.33 -8.48
CA CYS A 28 16.89 -4.04 -8.86
C CYS A 28 15.97 -3.18 -9.74
N PRO A 29 16.41 -2.67 -10.91
CA PRO A 29 15.55 -1.86 -11.78
C PRO A 29 14.34 -2.65 -12.30
N SER A 30 14.51 -3.94 -12.59
CA SER A 30 13.45 -4.82 -13.10
C SER A 30 12.24 -4.92 -12.17
N TYR A 31 12.42 -4.80 -10.86
CA TYR A 31 11.30 -4.77 -9.91
C TYR A 31 10.34 -3.61 -10.20
N TRP A 32 10.89 -2.43 -10.51
CA TRP A 32 10.09 -1.23 -10.82
C TRP A 32 9.46 -1.29 -12.20
N ASP A 33 10.09 -1.99 -13.15
CA ASP A 33 9.48 -2.28 -14.45
C ASP A 33 8.25 -3.19 -14.28
N VAL A 34 8.36 -4.24 -13.45
CA VAL A 34 7.22 -5.12 -13.13
C VAL A 34 6.10 -4.36 -12.43
N LEU A 35 6.40 -3.47 -11.46
CA LEU A 35 5.36 -2.62 -10.86
C LEU A 35 4.65 -1.77 -11.92
N ASN A 36 5.38 -1.22 -12.90
CA ASN A 36 4.75 -0.49 -13.99
C ASN A 36 3.87 -1.38 -14.87
N GLU A 37 4.28 -2.61 -15.17
CA GLU A 37 3.46 -3.58 -15.91
C GLU A 37 2.16 -3.91 -15.16
N LEU A 38 2.26 -4.16 -13.85
CA LEU A 38 1.10 -4.38 -12.99
C LEU A 38 0.18 -3.16 -12.93
N GLY A 39 0.74 -1.95 -12.91
CA GLY A 39 -0.01 -0.71 -13.00
C GLY A 39 -0.80 -0.60 -14.30
N LYS A 40 -0.14 -0.86 -15.45
CA LYS A 40 -0.80 -0.89 -16.78
C LYS A 40 -1.90 -1.94 -16.84
N ALA A 41 -1.69 -3.10 -16.21
CA ALA A 41 -2.68 -4.17 -16.12
C ALA A 41 -3.82 -3.88 -15.12
N GLY A 42 -3.80 -2.74 -14.42
CA GLY A 42 -4.82 -2.37 -13.44
C GLY A 42 -4.82 -3.25 -12.18
N LYS A 43 -3.68 -3.90 -11.88
CA LYS A 43 -3.49 -4.81 -10.74
C LYS A 43 -3.10 -4.09 -9.48
N ILE A 44 -2.28 -3.06 -9.59
CA ILE A 44 -1.83 -2.26 -8.45
C ILE A 44 -2.30 -0.83 -8.60
N PHE A 45 -2.60 -0.19 -7.48
CA PHE A 45 -2.94 1.22 -7.43
C PHE A 45 -2.53 1.82 -6.08
N VAL A 46 -2.52 3.15 -6.01
CA VAL A 46 -2.30 3.92 -4.78
C VAL A 46 -3.44 4.91 -4.57
N PRO A 47 -3.92 5.12 -3.33
CA PRO A 47 -4.79 6.25 -3.01
C PRO A 47 -4.11 7.59 -3.29
N ASN A 48 -4.88 8.62 -3.63
CA ASN A 48 -4.34 9.98 -3.82
C ASN A 48 -3.62 10.49 -2.56
N MET A 49 -4.10 10.13 -1.37
CA MET A 49 -3.44 10.50 -0.11
C MET A 49 -2.03 9.88 0.04
N VAL A 50 -1.82 8.66 -0.45
CA VAL A 50 -0.50 8.00 -0.50
C VAL A 50 0.39 8.68 -1.54
N TYR A 51 -0.18 9.00 -2.71
CA TYR A 51 0.54 9.74 -3.75
C TYR A 51 1.04 11.09 -3.24
N GLU A 52 0.17 11.88 -2.62
CA GLU A 52 0.47 13.18 -2.01
C GLU A 52 1.55 13.08 -0.92
N GLU A 53 1.55 12.01 -0.13
CA GLU A 53 2.60 11.77 0.85
C GLU A 53 3.97 11.57 0.21
N ILE A 54 4.07 10.74 -0.84
CA ILE A 54 5.32 10.45 -1.52
C ILE A 54 5.85 11.68 -2.24
N VAL A 55 5.00 12.43 -2.96
CA VAL A 55 5.46 13.56 -3.79
C VAL A 55 5.95 14.76 -2.98
N ARG A 56 5.56 14.88 -1.70
CA ARG A 56 6.06 15.93 -0.79
C ARG A 56 7.56 15.87 -0.53
N THR A 57 8.16 14.69 -0.63
CA THR A 57 9.60 14.49 -0.39
C THR A 57 10.46 15.00 -1.56
N ASP A 58 9.87 15.15 -2.76
CA ASP A 58 10.51 15.61 -4.01
C ASP A 58 11.82 14.90 -4.38
N ASP A 59 11.89 13.59 -4.11
CA ASP A 59 13.04 12.73 -4.40
C ASP A 59 12.89 11.95 -5.72
N ASP A 60 13.82 11.02 -5.98
CA ASP A 60 13.78 10.21 -7.20
C ASP A 60 12.59 9.23 -7.23
N LEU A 61 12.10 8.79 -6.06
CA LEU A 61 10.88 7.98 -5.97
C LEU A 61 9.67 8.81 -6.40
N CYS A 62 9.57 10.08 -5.96
CA CYS A 62 8.54 11.02 -6.42
C CYS A 62 8.58 11.17 -7.95
N LYS A 63 9.76 11.38 -8.54
CA LYS A 63 9.93 11.50 -10.01
C LYS A 63 9.51 10.23 -10.74
N TRP A 64 9.80 9.06 -10.18
CA TRP A 64 9.38 7.79 -10.75
C TRP A 64 7.87 7.61 -10.64
N LEU A 65 7.26 7.83 -9.47
CA LEU A 65 5.84 7.63 -9.25
C LEU A 65 4.99 8.51 -10.19
N LYS A 66 5.40 9.77 -10.39
CA LYS A 66 4.78 10.71 -11.35
C LYS A 66 4.79 10.22 -12.81
N LYS A 67 5.75 9.37 -13.18
CA LYS A 67 5.89 8.79 -14.53
C LYS A 67 5.44 7.33 -14.60
N SER A 68 5.11 6.74 -13.46
CA SER A 68 4.73 5.34 -13.36
C SER A 68 3.37 5.11 -14.02
N SER A 69 3.08 3.86 -14.34
CA SER A 69 1.77 3.45 -14.82
C SER A 69 0.82 3.02 -13.69
N ILE A 70 1.19 3.27 -12.43
CA ILE A 70 0.37 2.96 -11.27
C ILE A 70 -0.80 3.96 -11.23
N ALA A 71 -2.02 3.44 -11.18
CA ALA A 71 -3.19 4.29 -11.08
C ALA A 71 -3.26 4.97 -9.71
N ILE A 72 -3.53 6.28 -9.74
CA ILE A 72 -3.85 7.06 -8.54
C ILE A 72 -5.38 7.06 -8.40
N ARG A 73 -5.88 6.70 -7.21
CA ARG A 73 -7.32 6.65 -6.92
C ARG A 73 -7.73 7.86 -6.11
N ASP A 74 -8.63 8.65 -6.68
CA ASP A 74 -9.26 9.77 -5.99
C ASP A 74 -10.35 9.30 -5.03
N ILE A 75 -10.56 10.08 -3.98
CA ILE A 75 -11.61 9.83 -2.99
C ILE A 75 -12.96 10.17 -3.64
N ASP A 76 -13.80 9.16 -3.81
CA ASP A 76 -15.19 9.31 -4.24
C ASP A 76 -16.18 9.01 -3.11
N GLU A 77 -17.48 9.14 -3.42
CA GLU A 77 -18.54 8.90 -2.45
C GLU A 77 -18.53 7.46 -1.89
N LYS A 78 -18.21 6.45 -2.71
CA LYS A 78 -18.19 5.05 -2.29
C LYS A 78 -17.03 4.79 -1.32
N VAL A 79 -15.87 5.38 -1.59
CA VAL A 79 -14.70 5.30 -0.72
C VAL A 79 -14.99 6.00 0.62
N ILE A 80 -15.68 7.15 0.60
CA ILE A 80 -16.11 7.84 1.84
C ILE A 80 -17.06 6.95 2.66
N GLN A 81 -18.03 6.30 2.02
CA GLN A 81 -18.93 5.35 2.69
C GLN A 81 -18.13 4.18 3.30
N CYS A 82 -17.14 3.65 2.58
CA CYS A 82 -16.24 2.62 3.10
C CYS A 82 -15.49 3.09 4.36
N LEU A 83 -14.95 4.30 4.34
CA LEU A 83 -14.28 4.89 5.50
C LEU A 83 -15.22 5.04 6.71
N GLN A 84 -16.46 5.48 6.47
CA GLN A 84 -17.48 5.60 7.52
C GLN A 84 -17.81 4.23 8.14
N MET A 85 -17.92 3.17 7.32
CA MET A 85 -18.11 1.80 7.81
C MET A 85 -16.93 1.34 8.68
N ILE A 86 -15.69 1.63 8.27
CA ILE A 86 -14.49 1.34 9.06
C ILE A 86 -14.59 2.00 10.44
N TRP A 87 -14.94 3.29 10.52
CA TRP A 87 -15.05 4.00 11.80
C TRP A 87 -16.24 3.56 12.66
N ALA A 88 -17.33 3.09 12.05
CA ALA A 88 -18.51 2.60 12.74
C ALA A 88 -18.30 1.19 13.32
N ALA A 89 -17.48 0.36 12.67
CA ALA A 89 -17.26 -1.03 13.08
C ALA A 89 -16.54 -1.17 14.43
N ASN A 90 -15.60 -0.26 14.74
CA ASN A 90 -14.92 -0.27 16.03
C ASN A 90 -14.40 1.14 16.37
N PRO A 91 -14.71 1.70 17.55
CA PRO A 91 -14.18 3.00 17.98
C PRO A 91 -12.66 3.12 17.92
N ILE A 92 -11.93 2.01 18.13
CA ILE A 92 -10.46 2.00 18.08
C ILE A 92 -9.92 2.34 16.69
N HIS A 93 -10.69 2.09 15.62
CA HIS A 93 -10.30 2.42 14.23
C HIS A 93 -10.06 3.91 14.01
N LYS A 94 -10.66 4.78 14.84
CA LYS A 94 -10.41 6.22 14.79
C LYS A 94 -8.99 6.61 15.23
N THR A 95 -8.30 5.72 15.95
CA THR A 95 -6.89 5.92 16.38
C THR A 95 -5.86 5.61 15.27
N LEU A 96 -6.34 5.13 14.12
CA LEU A 96 -5.50 4.90 12.93
C LEU A 96 -4.88 6.21 12.44
N VAL A 97 -5.64 7.31 12.49
CA VAL A 97 -5.18 8.65 12.09
C VAL A 97 -4.22 9.24 13.12
N ASP A 98 -3.02 9.64 12.67
CA ASP A 98 -2.09 10.47 13.47
C ASP A 98 -2.01 11.90 12.94
N ASN A 99 -2.51 12.85 13.75
CA ASN A 99 -2.34 14.27 13.46
C ASN A 99 -0.98 14.82 13.91
N VAL A 100 -0.20 14.08 14.72
CA VAL A 100 1.02 14.59 15.35
C VAL A 100 2.21 14.64 14.39
N ARG A 101 2.20 13.83 13.31
CA ARG A 101 3.31 13.79 12.34
C ARG A 101 2.90 13.85 10.87
N GLY A 102 1.60 13.91 10.56
CA GLY A 102 1.09 13.92 9.18
C GLY A 102 1.38 12.66 8.36
N ARG A 103 2.03 11.64 8.95
CA ARG A 103 2.47 10.38 8.31
C ARG A 103 1.41 9.28 8.28
N SER A 104 0.29 9.45 8.99
CA SER A 104 -0.79 8.43 9.06
C SER A 104 -2.13 8.99 8.59
N LEU A 105 -2.11 10.06 7.78
CA LEU A 105 -3.34 10.59 7.18
C LEU A 105 -3.80 9.71 6.01
N ALA A 106 -2.89 8.97 5.38
CA ALA A 106 -3.19 8.10 4.25
C ALA A 106 -3.75 6.73 4.66
N ASP A 107 -3.32 6.20 5.82
CA ASP A 107 -3.64 4.84 6.29
C ASP A 107 -5.14 4.47 6.22
N PRO A 108 -6.09 5.31 6.70
CA PRO A 108 -7.51 4.97 6.62
C PRO A 108 -8.01 4.89 5.16
N TRP A 109 -7.44 5.70 4.28
CA TRP A 109 -7.82 5.73 2.86
C TRP A 109 -7.30 4.51 2.12
N VAL A 110 -6.12 4.00 2.47
CA VAL A 110 -5.60 2.73 1.93
C VAL A 110 -6.62 1.61 2.15
N ILE A 111 -7.12 1.48 3.37
CA ILE A 111 -8.10 0.43 3.72
C ILE A 111 -9.44 0.70 3.05
N ALA A 112 -9.92 1.95 3.05
CA ALA A 112 -11.20 2.31 2.45
C ALA A 112 -11.23 2.04 0.93
N HIS A 113 -10.16 2.39 0.21
CA HIS A 113 -10.03 2.09 -1.22
C HIS A 113 -9.93 0.59 -1.49
N ALA A 114 -9.15 -0.13 -0.68
CA ALA A 114 -9.04 -1.57 -0.81
C ALA A 114 -10.39 -2.27 -0.62
N MET A 115 -11.15 -1.86 0.40
CA MET A 115 -12.50 -2.36 0.66
C MET A 115 -13.47 -2.02 -0.48
N CYS A 116 -13.38 -0.82 -1.05
CA CYS A 116 -14.25 -0.38 -2.15
C CYS A 116 -13.97 -1.15 -3.46
N GLU A 117 -12.72 -1.49 -3.75
CA GLU A 117 -12.34 -2.20 -4.99
C GLU A 117 -12.23 -3.73 -4.83
N GLY A 118 -12.43 -4.26 -3.63
CA GLY A 118 -12.18 -5.69 -3.33
C GLY A 118 -10.71 -6.06 -3.51
N ALA A 119 -9.80 -5.13 -3.20
CA ALA A 119 -8.36 -5.29 -3.31
C ALA A 119 -7.74 -5.72 -1.98
N ALA A 120 -6.55 -6.33 -2.05
CA ALA A 120 -5.72 -6.59 -0.87
C ALA A 120 -4.88 -5.36 -0.53
N VAL A 121 -4.77 -5.03 0.76
CA VAL A 121 -3.87 -3.97 1.24
C VAL A 121 -2.44 -4.50 1.30
N VAL A 122 -1.50 -3.76 0.72
CA VAL A 122 -0.07 -4.05 0.87
C VAL A 122 0.53 -2.98 1.77
N THR A 123 1.05 -3.37 2.93
CA THR A 123 1.63 -2.45 3.92
C THR A 123 2.91 -3.01 4.54
N LYS A 124 3.77 -2.12 5.05
CA LYS A 124 4.95 -2.48 5.86
C LYS A 124 4.67 -2.46 7.37
N GLU A 125 3.44 -2.20 7.77
CA GLU A 125 3.06 -2.26 9.18
C GLU A 125 2.92 -3.69 9.68
N GLU A 126 3.50 -3.97 10.85
CA GLU A 126 3.28 -5.23 11.56
C GLU A 126 2.08 -5.14 12.50
N LYS A 127 1.29 -6.22 12.54
CA LYS A 127 0.14 -6.37 13.44
C LYS A 127 0.55 -6.08 14.90
N VAL A 128 -0.34 -5.42 15.64
CA VAL A 128 -0.09 -5.14 17.06
C VAL A 128 -0.86 -6.14 17.89
N THR A 129 -0.13 -6.98 18.63
CA THR A 129 -0.71 -8.00 19.53
C THR A 129 -0.69 -7.58 21.00
N ALA A 130 -0.04 -6.47 21.32
CA ALA A 130 0.06 -5.97 22.68
C ALA A 130 -1.26 -5.36 23.16
N LEU A 131 -1.74 -5.80 24.33
CA LEU A 131 -2.98 -5.33 24.96
C LEU A 131 -2.97 -3.83 25.30
N ASN A 132 -1.78 -3.22 25.42
CA ASN A 132 -1.59 -1.81 25.81
C ASN A 132 -1.26 -0.90 24.62
N ALA A 133 -1.52 -1.35 23.39
CA ALA A 133 -1.27 -0.54 22.21
C ALA A 133 -2.20 0.69 22.22
N SER A 134 -1.61 1.88 22.28
CA SER A 134 -2.36 3.14 22.23
C SER A 134 -2.98 3.41 20.86
N ARG A 135 -2.56 2.68 19.82
CA ARG A 135 -2.96 2.90 18.44
C ARG A 135 -3.17 1.59 17.69
N VAL A 136 -4.24 1.57 16.91
CA VAL A 136 -4.48 0.52 15.92
C VAL A 136 -3.66 0.79 14.66
N LYS A 137 -3.20 -0.28 14.02
CA LYS A 137 -2.46 -0.25 12.75
C LYS A 137 -3.26 -0.87 11.61
N ILE A 138 -2.84 -0.63 10.36
CA ILE A 138 -3.50 -1.14 9.16
C ILE A 138 -3.88 -2.63 9.26
N PRO A 139 -2.97 -3.58 9.60
CA PRO A 139 -3.31 -5.00 9.67
C PRO A 139 -4.47 -5.34 10.61
N ASN A 140 -4.55 -4.68 11.77
CA ASN A 140 -5.59 -4.96 12.75
C ASN A 140 -6.97 -4.49 12.25
N VAL A 141 -7.00 -3.35 11.55
CA VAL A 141 -8.24 -2.83 10.96
C VAL A 141 -8.65 -3.71 9.78
N CYS A 142 -7.70 -4.11 8.92
CA CYS A 142 -7.96 -5.03 7.81
C CYS A 142 -8.59 -6.34 8.29
N GLU A 143 -8.04 -6.97 9.33
CA GLU A 143 -8.62 -8.20 9.90
C GLU A 143 -10.04 -7.99 10.45
N ASN A 144 -10.27 -6.89 11.19
CA ASN A 144 -11.59 -6.60 11.75
C ASN A 144 -12.64 -6.35 10.64
N MET A 145 -12.22 -5.70 9.55
CA MET A 145 -13.09 -5.39 8.41
C MET A 145 -13.19 -6.53 7.38
N GLY A 146 -12.46 -7.64 7.56
CA GLY A 146 -12.39 -8.73 6.59
C GLY A 146 -11.71 -8.35 5.27
N VAL A 147 -10.87 -7.31 5.27
CA VAL A 147 -10.07 -6.88 4.12
C VAL A 147 -8.78 -7.68 4.09
N GLU A 148 -8.49 -8.32 2.96
CA GLU A 148 -7.22 -9.03 2.78
C GLU A 148 -6.04 -8.06 2.87
N TRP A 149 -4.96 -8.48 3.52
CA TRP A 149 -3.74 -7.68 3.61
C TRP A 149 -2.51 -8.58 3.60
N MET A 150 -1.39 -8.00 3.18
CA MET A 150 -0.09 -8.66 3.13
C MET A 150 1.03 -7.63 3.27
N ASN A 151 2.25 -8.10 3.53
CA ASN A 151 3.44 -7.27 3.36
C ASN A 151 3.93 -7.31 1.90
N ASP A 152 4.94 -6.52 1.59
CA ASP A 152 5.54 -6.43 0.26
C ASP A 152 6.19 -7.75 -0.20
N PHE A 153 6.74 -8.56 0.72
CA PHE A 153 7.23 -9.90 0.37
C PHE A 153 6.08 -10.84 -0.01
N GLY A 154 4.95 -10.76 0.70
CA GLY A 154 3.72 -11.46 0.34
C GLY A 154 3.18 -11.01 -1.01
N LEU A 155 3.26 -9.71 -1.33
CA LEU A 155 2.92 -9.21 -2.66
C LEU A 155 3.80 -9.88 -3.72
N VAL A 156 5.12 -9.88 -3.54
CA VAL A 156 6.10 -10.50 -4.44
C VAL A 156 5.80 -11.99 -4.67
N GLU A 157 5.47 -12.73 -3.61
CA GLU A 157 5.10 -14.14 -3.68
C GLU A 157 3.77 -14.35 -4.43
N ASP A 158 2.74 -13.57 -4.09
CA ASP A 158 1.38 -13.71 -4.63
C ASP A 158 1.32 -13.40 -6.14
N ILE A 159 2.11 -12.42 -6.60
CA ILE A 159 2.23 -12.08 -8.03
C ILE A 159 3.28 -12.92 -8.78
N GLY A 160 4.07 -13.72 -8.07
CA GLY A 160 5.08 -14.60 -8.66
C GLY A 160 6.31 -13.87 -9.21
N ILE A 161 6.73 -12.77 -8.59
CA ILE A 161 8.03 -12.15 -8.93
C ILE A 161 9.15 -13.08 -8.47
N ALA A 162 10.06 -13.41 -9.38
CA ALA A 162 11.29 -14.13 -9.10
C ALA A 162 12.50 -13.21 -9.26
N PHE A 163 13.51 -13.40 -8.41
CA PHE A 163 14.77 -12.66 -8.46
C PHE A 163 15.92 -13.61 -8.76
N ASP A 164 16.74 -13.25 -9.74
CA ASP A 164 18.01 -13.92 -10.03
C ASP A 164 19.18 -13.03 -9.61
N CYS A 165 20.11 -13.58 -8.83
CA CYS A 165 21.33 -12.89 -8.43
C CYS A 165 22.46 -13.20 -9.41
N LEU A 166 22.72 -12.26 -10.32
CA LEU A 166 23.82 -12.34 -11.28
C LEU A 166 24.96 -11.42 -10.85
N ARG A 167 26.19 -11.93 -10.90
CA ARG A 167 27.39 -11.12 -10.69
C ARG A 167 27.91 -10.68 -12.05
N CYS A 168 27.81 -9.39 -12.35
CA CYS A 168 28.52 -8.80 -13.48
C CYS A 168 30.02 -8.78 -13.14
N ILE A 169 30.82 -9.52 -13.91
CA ILE A 169 32.29 -9.52 -13.85
C ILE A 169 32.81 -8.68 -15.00
#